data_AF-A0A1X3DH55-F1
#
_entry.id   AF-A0A1X3DH55-F1
#
_cell.length_a   1.000
_cell.length_b   1.000
_cell.length_c   1.000
_cell.angle_alpha   90.00
_cell.angle_beta   90.00
_cell.angle_gamma   90.00
#
_symmetry.space_group_name_H-M   'P 1'
#
loop_
_entity.id
_entity.type
_entity.pdbx_description
1 polymer ?
#
loop_
_entity_poly.entity_id
_entity_poly.type
_entity_poly.pdbx_seq_one_letter_code
_entity_poly.pdbx_strand_id
1 'polypeptide(L)'
;MATVLIVPVSTRSDGWAVTQAVAAAMPNAVASRALDETGDAEKMLCDGKCDDWLDMLVSRVSKLDAENVVIKGIKPDAEKIFLSTRNIELALSLDANVVFSVFTDDGNADHLTKKLNIAKQAYVTAPGVLAGFVLDGADAGLGASIAEKTGLAYLGSTENICNTDLLLKKTGRMSPAQFRVNMMEAARKANKRIVLPEGAEPRTVQAAAICHEKGIARCVLLAPRAEVEAVAKERHITLPDSLEIIDPATLIDQYVEPMCELRKSKGLTPEQAREQLQDTVVLGTMMMAQDHVDGLVSGAVHTTANTIRPALQLIKTAPGTSLVSSVFFMLLPNQVLVYGDCAVNPEPTAEQLADIAIQSADSAKAFGIPPKVAMISYSTGTSGAGPAVEKVAQATALVREKRPDIDVDGPLQYDAATVPSVAKSKAPDSKVAGQATVLVFPDLNTGNCTYKAVQRNANVLSVGPMLQGLRKPVNDLSRGALVDDIVYTIALTAIQAVQMGK
;
A
#
# COMPACT_ATOMS: atom_id res chain seq x y z
N MET A 1 15.73 3.11 -11.70
CA MET A 1 15.58 1.78 -11.10
C MET A 1 14.57 0.93 -11.82
N ALA A 2 15.03 0.21 -12.86
CA ALA A 2 14.36 -1.01 -13.32
C ALA A 2 14.95 -2.21 -12.55
N THR A 3 14.11 -3.20 -12.24
CA THR A 3 14.54 -4.44 -11.60
C THR A 3 14.33 -5.60 -12.55
N VAL A 4 15.31 -6.51 -12.62
CA VAL A 4 15.23 -7.72 -13.44
C VAL A 4 15.42 -8.93 -12.53
N LEU A 5 14.55 -9.93 -12.62
CA LEU A 5 14.66 -11.19 -11.90
C LEU A 5 15.07 -12.30 -12.87
N ILE A 6 16.28 -12.84 -12.72
CA ILE A 6 16.76 -13.99 -13.49
C ILE A 6 16.30 -15.26 -12.80
N VAL A 7 15.39 -16.01 -13.41
CA VAL A 7 14.83 -17.24 -12.84
C VAL A 7 15.42 -18.45 -13.55
N PRO A 8 16.28 -19.25 -12.88
CA PRO A 8 16.85 -20.44 -13.48
C PRO A 8 15.77 -21.52 -13.62
N VAL A 9 15.50 -21.95 -14.85
CA VAL A 9 14.49 -23.00 -15.13
C VAL A 9 15.13 -24.34 -15.50
N SER A 10 16.46 -24.43 -15.50
CA SER A 10 17.20 -25.67 -15.75
C SER A 10 18.24 -25.94 -14.67
N THR A 11 18.47 -27.21 -14.38
CA THR A 11 19.41 -27.64 -13.33
C THR A 11 20.86 -27.32 -13.68
N ARG A 12 21.19 -27.22 -14.98
CA ARG A 12 22.53 -26.87 -15.47
C ARG A 12 22.73 -25.38 -15.75
N SER A 13 21.67 -24.57 -15.75
CA SER A 13 21.81 -23.12 -15.85
C SER A 13 22.57 -22.58 -14.64
N ASP A 14 23.64 -21.86 -14.90
CA ASP A 14 24.28 -21.01 -13.91
C ASP A 14 23.54 -19.68 -13.83
N GLY A 15 22.49 -19.67 -13.01
CA GLY A 15 21.69 -18.47 -12.79
C GLY A 15 22.50 -17.27 -12.29
N TRP A 16 23.64 -17.47 -11.61
CA TRP A 16 24.46 -16.35 -11.15
C TRP A 16 25.29 -15.75 -12.28
N ALA A 17 25.92 -16.60 -13.11
CA ALA A 17 26.64 -16.14 -14.28
C ALA A 17 25.73 -15.33 -15.22
N VAL A 18 24.50 -15.81 -15.44
CA VAL A 18 23.50 -15.10 -16.27
C VAL A 18 23.09 -13.77 -15.63
N THR A 19 22.89 -13.72 -14.31
CA THR A 19 22.64 -12.47 -13.59
C THR A 19 23.76 -11.46 -13.77
N GLN A 20 25.02 -11.90 -13.68
CA GLN A 20 26.17 -11.01 -13.88
C GLN A 20 26.29 -10.53 -15.33
N ALA A 21 26.06 -11.41 -16.30
CA ALA A 21 26.09 -11.05 -17.72
C ALA A 21 25.01 -10.03 -18.08
N VAL A 22 23.76 -10.25 -17.62
CA VAL A 22 22.66 -9.31 -17.86
C VAL A 22 22.92 -7.97 -17.16
N ALA A 23 23.46 -7.97 -15.93
CA ALA A 23 23.83 -6.73 -15.25
C ALA A 23 24.93 -5.97 -16.01
N ALA A 24 25.96 -6.66 -16.50
CA ALA A 24 27.04 -6.04 -17.27
C ALA A 24 26.56 -5.44 -18.60
N ALA A 25 25.52 -6.01 -19.20
CA ALA A 25 24.91 -5.52 -20.44
C ALA A 25 23.86 -4.41 -20.24
N MET A 26 23.51 -4.09 -18.99
CA MET A 26 22.56 -3.03 -18.64
C MET A 26 23.29 -1.78 -18.11
N PRO A 27 22.79 -0.57 -18.42
CA PRO A 27 23.41 0.67 -17.96
C PRO A 27 23.36 0.77 -16.42
N ASN A 28 24.50 1.03 -15.79
CA ASN A 28 24.65 1.28 -14.35
C ASN A 28 23.89 0.26 -13.46
N ALA A 29 23.92 -1.02 -13.86
CA ALA A 29 23.21 -2.07 -13.16
C ALA A 29 24.08 -2.80 -12.13
N VAL A 30 23.48 -3.18 -11.01
CA VAL A 30 24.13 -3.99 -9.96
C VAL A 30 23.51 -5.39 -9.90
N ALA A 31 24.37 -6.41 -9.83
CA ALA A 31 23.95 -7.79 -9.62
C ALA A 31 23.71 -8.05 -8.12
N SER A 32 22.61 -8.74 -7.80
CA SER A 32 22.25 -9.11 -6.43
C SER A 32 21.56 -10.48 -6.40
N ARG A 33 21.34 -11.03 -5.21
CA ARG A 33 20.71 -12.34 -5.00
C ARG A 33 19.43 -12.18 -4.18
N ALA A 34 18.39 -12.96 -4.49
CA ALA A 34 17.17 -12.94 -3.71
C ALA A 34 17.40 -13.50 -2.29
N LEU A 35 18.06 -14.66 -2.21
CA LEU A 35 18.45 -15.29 -0.95
C LEU A 35 19.83 -14.77 -0.52
N ASP A 36 19.97 -14.52 0.78
CA ASP A 36 21.27 -14.31 1.40
C ASP A 36 22.08 -15.62 1.46
N GLU A 37 23.39 -15.49 1.67
CA GLU A 37 24.27 -16.65 1.86
C GLU A 37 24.27 -17.15 3.31
N THR A 38 23.64 -16.41 4.24
CA THR A 38 23.60 -16.72 5.68
C THR A 38 22.51 -17.71 6.05
N GLY A 39 21.50 -17.91 5.20
CA GLY A 39 20.34 -18.78 5.42
C GLY A 39 19.20 -18.11 6.18
N ASP A 40 19.29 -16.81 6.45
CA ASP A 40 18.29 -16.07 7.22
C ASP A 40 16.97 -15.96 6.45
N ALA A 41 17.04 -15.67 5.15
CA ALA A 41 15.88 -15.67 4.26
C ALA A 41 15.11 -17.00 4.29
N GLU A 42 15.83 -18.12 4.27
CA GLU A 42 15.20 -19.45 4.34
C GLU A 42 14.52 -19.67 5.69
N LYS A 43 15.19 -19.29 6.79
CA LYS A 43 14.61 -19.38 8.13
C LYS A 43 13.34 -18.55 8.27
N MET A 44 13.34 -17.30 7.80
CA MET A 44 12.16 -16.44 7.81
C MET A 44 10.99 -17.06 7.03
N LEU A 45 11.28 -17.64 5.86
CA LEU A 45 10.27 -18.31 5.05
C LEU A 45 9.70 -19.55 5.77
N CYS A 46 10.54 -20.34 6.45
CA CYS A 46 10.10 -21.46 7.27
C CYS A 46 9.27 -21.04 8.49
N ASP A 47 9.57 -19.88 9.07
CA ASP A 47 8.82 -19.28 10.18
C ASP A 47 7.49 -18.61 9.74
N GLY A 48 7.16 -18.68 8.44
CA GLY A 48 5.95 -18.05 7.87
C GLY A 48 6.04 -16.54 7.68
N LYS A 49 7.23 -15.95 7.82
CA LYS A 49 7.51 -14.50 7.74
C LYS A 49 7.86 -14.05 6.33
N CYS A 50 7.02 -14.44 5.35
CA CYS A 50 7.28 -14.12 3.94
C CYS A 50 7.28 -12.60 3.68
N ASP A 51 6.31 -11.88 4.25
CA ASP A 51 6.21 -10.42 4.09
C ASP A 51 7.43 -9.70 4.65
N ASP A 52 7.93 -10.10 5.83
CA ASP A 52 9.13 -9.52 6.42
C ASP A 52 10.37 -9.76 5.54
N TRP A 53 10.49 -10.94 4.92
CA TRP A 53 11.58 -11.25 4.00
C TRP A 53 11.50 -10.39 2.73
N LEU A 54 10.30 -10.23 2.16
CA LEU A 54 10.09 -9.38 0.98
C LEU A 54 10.39 -7.91 1.30
N ASP A 55 9.95 -7.40 2.45
CA ASP A 55 10.22 -6.03 2.91
C ASP A 55 11.73 -5.82 3.12
N MET A 56 12.43 -6.79 3.72
CA MET A 56 13.89 -6.76 3.86
C MET A 56 14.58 -6.72 2.49
N LEU A 57 14.14 -7.55 1.55
CA LEU A 57 14.72 -7.59 0.20
C LEU A 57 14.51 -6.26 -0.52
N VAL A 58 13.29 -5.70 -0.48
CA VAL A 58 12.98 -4.40 -1.08
C VAL A 58 13.81 -3.29 -0.46
N SER A 59 13.94 -3.25 0.88
CA SER A 59 14.80 -2.28 1.57
C SER A 59 16.29 -2.46 1.22
N ARG A 60 16.75 -3.69 1.03
CA ARG A 60 18.12 -3.95 0.58
C ARG A 60 18.35 -3.42 -0.83
N VAL A 61 17.42 -3.71 -1.74
CA VAL A 61 17.51 -3.26 -3.14
C VAL A 61 17.46 -1.74 -3.23
N SER A 62 16.58 -1.06 -2.49
CA SER A 62 16.50 0.41 -2.51
C SER A 62 17.76 1.12 -1.99
N LYS A 63 18.58 0.44 -1.18
CA LYS A 63 19.87 0.93 -0.67
C LYS A 63 21.04 0.69 -1.62
N LEU A 64 20.87 -0.15 -2.65
CA LEU A 64 21.82 -0.26 -3.74
C LEU A 64 21.68 1.01 -4.56
N ASP A 65 22.61 1.96 -4.40
CA ASP A 65 22.65 3.24 -5.12
C ASP A 65 22.96 3.02 -6.62
N ALA A 66 22.05 2.34 -7.31
CA ALA A 66 22.19 1.83 -8.67
C ALA A 66 20.98 2.22 -9.52
N GLU A 67 21.22 2.54 -10.79
CA GLU A 67 20.13 2.90 -11.70
C GLU A 67 19.27 1.69 -12.07
N ASN A 68 19.85 0.49 -12.06
CA ASN A 68 19.16 -0.77 -12.34
C ASN A 68 19.69 -1.89 -11.44
N VAL A 69 18.87 -2.90 -11.15
CA VAL A 69 19.30 -4.06 -10.36
C VAL A 69 18.86 -5.34 -11.02
N VAL A 70 19.79 -6.28 -11.16
CA VAL A 70 19.53 -7.63 -11.68
C VAL A 70 19.68 -8.62 -10.54
N ILE A 71 18.61 -9.32 -10.22
CA ILE A 71 18.50 -10.19 -9.07
C ILE A 71 18.45 -11.63 -9.55
N LYS A 72 19.36 -12.46 -9.02
CA LYS A 72 19.26 -13.91 -9.17
C LYS A 72 18.08 -14.42 -8.36
N GLY A 73 17.07 -14.95 -9.06
CA GLY A 73 15.95 -15.66 -8.48
C GLY A 73 16.34 -17.03 -7.93
N ILE A 74 15.35 -17.71 -7.37
CA ILE A 74 15.53 -18.97 -6.66
C ILE A 74 15.49 -20.12 -7.67
N LYS A 75 16.54 -20.94 -7.68
CA LYS A 75 16.60 -22.14 -8.50
C LYS A 75 15.70 -23.23 -7.92
N PRO A 76 14.97 -23.99 -8.75
CA PRO A 76 14.26 -25.20 -8.31
C PRO A 76 15.21 -26.19 -7.64
N ASP A 77 14.84 -26.65 -6.46
CA ASP A 77 15.57 -27.60 -5.63
C ASP A 77 14.58 -28.67 -5.14
N ALA A 78 14.98 -29.94 -5.23
CA ALA A 78 14.11 -31.07 -4.86
C ALA A 78 13.87 -31.17 -3.35
N GLU A 79 14.80 -30.69 -2.53
CA GLU A 79 14.67 -30.65 -1.06
C GLU A 79 13.93 -29.37 -0.60
N LYS A 80 14.01 -28.30 -1.40
CA LYS A 80 13.46 -26.97 -1.06
C LYS A 80 12.46 -26.44 -2.10
N ILE A 81 11.54 -27.31 -2.52
CA ILE A 81 10.56 -27.03 -3.60
C ILE A 81 9.79 -25.72 -3.34
N PHE A 82 9.43 -25.46 -2.08
CA PHE A 82 8.65 -24.30 -1.65
C PHE A 82 9.37 -22.94 -1.82
N LEU A 83 10.70 -22.92 -1.97
CA LEU A 83 11.44 -21.68 -2.20
C LEU A 83 11.30 -21.21 -3.64
N SER A 84 11.34 -22.13 -4.60
CA SER A 84 11.27 -21.79 -6.02
C SER A 84 9.90 -21.23 -6.45
N THR A 85 8.83 -21.56 -5.71
CA THR A 85 7.50 -20.98 -5.92
C THR A 85 7.43 -19.50 -5.54
N ARG A 86 8.41 -19.00 -4.77
CA ARG A 86 8.48 -17.59 -4.34
C ARG A 86 8.98 -16.63 -5.42
N ASN A 87 9.47 -17.14 -6.56
CA ASN A 87 9.92 -16.27 -7.66
C ASN A 87 8.82 -15.33 -8.19
N ILE A 88 7.56 -15.75 -8.14
CA ILE A 88 6.44 -14.90 -8.56
C ILE A 88 6.24 -13.75 -7.55
N GLU A 89 6.22 -14.07 -6.25
CA GLU A 89 6.10 -13.08 -5.17
C GLU A 89 7.28 -12.10 -5.18
N LEU A 90 8.49 -12.59 -5.45
CA LEU A 90 9.69 -11.77 -5.66
C LEU A 90 9.52 -10.80 -6.82
N ALA A 91 9.10 -11.30 -7.99
CA ALA A 91 8.92 -10.48 -9.18
C ALA A 91 7.89 -9.37 -8.94
N LEU A 92 6.76 -9.71 -8.33
CA LEU A 92 5.69 -8.76 -8.02
C LEU A 92 6.12 -7.74 -6.95
N SER A 93 6.81 -8.18 -5.91
CA SER A 93 7.26 -7.29 -4.82
C SER A 93 8.30 -6.27 -5.27
N LEU A 94 9.10 -6.61 -6.28
CA LEU A 94 10.17 -5.75 -6.80
C LEU A 94 9.77 -4.99 -8.09
N ASP A 95 8.53 -5.15 -8.56
CA ASP A 95 8.08 -4.72 -9.90
C ASP A 95 9.09 -5.13 -11.00
N ALA A 96 9.57 -6.37 -10.94
CA ALA A 96 10.70 -6.84 -11.73
C ALA A 96 10.28 -7.51 -13.04
N ASN A 97 11.02 -7.21 -14.11
CA ASN A 97 10.98 -7.97 -15.35
C ASN A 97 11.62 -9.36 -15.13
N VAL A 98 10.87 -10.42 -15.41
CA VAL A 98 11.31 -11.81 -15.24
C VAL A 98 11.95 -12.30 -16.53
N VAL A 99 13.16 -12.82 -16.41
CA VAL A 99 13.92 -13.45 -17.49
C VAL A 99 14.25 -14.87 -17.09
N PHE A 100 13.86 -15.85 -17.91
CA PHE A 100 14.23 -17.24 -17.66
C PHE A 100 15.67 -17.49 -18.09
N SER A 101 16.46 -18.14 -17.23
CA SER A 101 17.76 -18.68 -17.61
C SER A 101 17.64 -20.17 -17.93
N VAL A 102 18.01 -20.53 -19.16
CA VAL A 102 17.82 -21.85 -19.74
C VAL A 102 19.15 -22.36 -20.28
N PHE A 103 19.42 -23.64 -20.08
CA PHE A 103 20.53 -24.36 -20.67
C PHE A 103 20.01 -25.55 -21.49
N THR A 104 20.67 -25.88 -22.59
CA THR A 104 20.42 -27.09 -23.39
C THR A 104 21.70 -27.82 -23.76
N ASP A 105 21.59 -29.14 -23.73
CA ASP A 105 22.66 -30.09 -24.03
C ASP A 105 22.43 -30.75 -25.41
N ASP A 106 21.16 -30.79 -25.84
CA ASP A 106 20.65 -31.59 -26.97
C ASP A 106 20.17 -30.74 -28.15
N GLY A 107 20.10 -29.41 -27.98
CA GLY A 107 19.62 -28.47 -28.99
C GLY A 107 18.15 -28.68 -29.39
N ASN A 108 17.35 -29.40 -28.60
CA ASN A 108 15.98 -29.75 -28.98
C ASN A 108 15.02 -28.56 -28.76
N ALA A 109 14.75 -27.81 -29.83
CA ALA A 109 13.87 -26.65 -29.84
C ALA A 109 12.48 -26.93 -29.24
N ASP A 110 11.88 -28.08 -29.57
CA ASP A 110 10.50 -28.40 -29.19
C ASP A 110 10.40 -28.74 -27.71
N HIS A 111 11.39 -29.46 -27.18
CA HIS A 111 11.46 -29.76 -25.75
C HIS A 111 11.63 -28.48 -24.93
N LEU A 112 12.55 -27.60 -25.33
CA LEU A 112 12.76 -26.30 -24.68
C LEU A 112 11.54 -25.40 -24.76
N THR A 113 10.88 -25.34 -25.93
CA THR A 113 9.64 -24.58 -26.13
C THR A 113 8.56 -25.04 -25.15
N LYS A 114 8.33 -26.36 -25.04
CA LYS A 114 7.35 -26.92 -24.09
C LYS A 114 7.70 -26.55 -22.66
N LYS A 115 8.97 -26.67 -22.27
CA LYS A 115 9.45 -26.35 -20.93
C LYS A 115 9.25 -24.88 -20.58
N LEU A 116 9.61 -23.97 -21.49
CA LEU A 116 9.38 -22.54 -21.32
C LEU A 116 7.89 -22.21 -21.24
N ASN A 117 7.04 -22.83 -22.07
CA ASN A 117 5.60 -22.62 -21.98
C ASN A 117 5.00 -23.09 -20.65
N ILE A 118 5.48 -24.20 -20.08
CA ILE A 118 5.09 -24.62 -18.72
C ILE A 118 5.58 -23.61 -17.68
N ALA A 119 6.83 -23.13 -17.77
CA ALA A 119 7.35 -22.11 -16.86
C ALA A 119 6.54 -20.81 -16.94
N LYS A 120 6.11 -20.40 -18.15
CA LYS A 120 5.23 -19.24 -18.36
C LYS A 120 3.88 -19.40 -17.67
N GLN A 121 3.31 -20.59 -17.66
CA GLN A 121 2.01 -20.84 -17.02
C GLN A 121 2.01 -20.49 -15.53
N ALA A 122 3.15 -20.63 -14.85
CA ALA A 122 3.29 -20.23 -13.44
C ALA A 122 3.09 -18.71 -13.23
N TYR A 123 3.32 -17.88 -14.25
CA TYR A 123 3.23 -16.42 -14.16
C TYR A 123 1.92 -15.84 -14.73
N VAL A 124 0.92 -16.67 -15.01
CA VAL A 124 -0.39 -16.21 -15.52
C VAL A 124 -1.08 -15.24 -14.55
N THR A 125 -0.85 -15.41 -13.25
CA THR A 125 -1.36 -14.53 -12.18
C THR A 125 -0.57 -13.23 -12.01
N ALA A 126 0.58 -13.10 -12.70
CA ALA A 126 1.44 -11.92 -12.71
C ALA A 126 1.56 -11.36 -14.14
N PRO A 127 0.46 -10.91 -14.77
CA PRO A 127 0.49 -10.48 -16.16
C PRO A 127 1.39 -9.26 -16.35
N GLY A 128 2.26 -9.35 -17.35
CA GLY A 128 3.17 -8.26 -17.74
C GLY A 128 4.56 -8.29 -17.09
N VAL A 129 4.85 -9.23 -16.19
CA VAL A 129 6.20 -9.34 -15.59
C VAL A 129 7.17 -10.13 -16.47
N LEU A 130 6.71 -11.07 -17.30
CA LEU A 130 7.58 -11.91 -18.13
C LEU A 130 8.13 -11.13 -19.34
N ALA A 131 9.45 -10.96 -19.37
CA ALA A 131 10.14 -10.24 -20.45
C ALA A 131 10.75 -11.17 -21.50
N GLY A 132 11.43 -12.25 -21.09
CA GLY A 132 12.18 -13.06 -22.04
C GLY A 132 12.93 -14.24 -21.44
N PHE A 133 13.92 -14.73 -22.19
CA PHE A 133 14.83 -15.78 -21.75
C PHE A 133 16.25 -15.58 -22.30
N VAL A 134 17.23 -16.07 -21.55
CA VAL A 134 18.63 -16.27 -21.95
C VAL A 134 18.84 -17.76 -22.15
N LEU A 135 19.47 -18.14 -23.27
CA LEU A 135 19.72 -19.53 -23.63
C LEU A 135 21.22 -19.78 -23.79
N ASP A 136 21.74 -20.68 -22.96
CA ASP A 136 23.11 -21.20 -23.07
C ASP A 136 23.11 -22.63 -23.66
N GLY A 137 24.21 -23.01 -24.29
CA GLY A 137 24.39 -24.34 -24.89
C GLY A 137 23.79 -24.50 -26.29
N ALA A 138 23.37 -23.41 -26.94
CA ALA A 138 22.85 -23.42 -28.31
C ALA A 138 23.22 -22.15 -29.08
N ASP A 139 23.05 -22.20 -30.40
CA ASP A 139 23.22 -21.04 -31.28
C ASP A 139 22.02 -20.08 -31.25
N ALA A 140 22.24 -18.86 -31.75
CA ALA A 140 21.24 -17.79 -31.79
C ALA A 140 20.01 -18.13 -32.67
N GLY A 141 20.15 -19.00 -33.68
CA GLY A 141 19.06 -19.44 -34.55
C GLY A 141 18.05 -20.30 -33.80
N LEU A 142 18.54 -21.21 -32.94
CA LEU A 142 17.69 -21.98 -32.04
C LEU A 142 16.92 -21.06 -31.07
N GLY A 143 17.62 -20.09 -30.49
CA GLY A 143 17.02 -19.07 -29.61
C GLY A 143 15.90 -18.28 -30.30
N ALA A 144 16.12 -17.82 -31.53
CA ALA A 144 15.11 -17.12 -32.32
C ALA A 144 13.88 -18.00 -32.62
N SER A 145 14.08 -19.28 -32.98
CA SER A 145 12.98 -20.21 -33.22
C SER A 145 12.12 -20.45 -31.96
N ILE A 146 12.76 -20.58 -30.80
CA ILE A 146 12.05 -20.73 -29.51
C ILE A 146 11.28 -19.44 -29.17
N ALA A 147 11.86 -18.27 -29.41
CA ALA A 147 11.19 -16.99 -29.18
C ALA A 147 9.90 -16.87 -30.01
N GLU A 148 9.93 -17.26 -31.29
CA GLU A 148 8.74 -17.26 -32.15
C GLU A 148 7.65 -18.19 -31.60
N LYS A 149 8.01 -19.41 -31.21
CA LYS A 149 7.05 -20.42 -30.70
C LYS A 149 6.49 -20.09 -29.32
N THR A 150 7.27 -19.42 -28.48
CA THR A 150 6.87 -19.09 -27.10
C THR A 150 6.29 -17.68 -26.99
N GLY A 151 6.58 -16.78 -27.92
CA GLY A 151 6.26 -15.35 -27.80
C GLY A 151 7.07 -14.61 -26.72
N LEU A 152 8.14 -15.22 -26.18
CA LEU A 152 9.07 -14.56 -25.27
C LEU A 152 10.21 -13.91 -26.07
N ALA A 153 10.75 -12.79 -25.59
CA ALA A 153 11.94 -12.20 -26.19
C ALA A 153 13.17 -13.09 -25.94
N TYR A 154 13.94 -13.35 -27.00
CA TYR A 154 15.28 -13.93 -26.87
C TYR A 154 16.28 -12.83 -26.53
N LEU A 155 17.00 -13.00 -25.41
CA LEU A 155 17.95 -12.03 -24.87
C LEU A 155 19.42 -12.46 -25.05
N GLY A 156 19.66 -13.46 -25.90
CA GLY A 156 21.00 -13.96 -26.20
C GLY A 156 21.45 -15.10 -25.28
N SER A 157 22.77 -15.20 -25.10
CA SER A 157 23.44 -16.15 -24.21
C SER A 157 24.26 -15.40 -23.16
N THR A 158 24.77 -16.10 -22.15
CA THR A 158 25.64 -15.51 -21.12
C THR A 158 26.87 -14.82 -21.70
N GLU A 159 27.36 -15.26 -22.88
CA GLU A 159 28.50 -14.65 -23.56
C GLU A 159 28.12 -13.41 -24.39
N ASN A 160 26.86 -13.31 -24.84
CA ASN A 160 26.41 -12.23 -25.71
C ASN A 160 24.94 -11.90 -25.42
N ILE A 161 24.72 -11.05 -24.43
CA ILE A 161 23.40 -10.55 -24.05
C ILE A 161 22.95 -9.47 -25.05
N CYS A 162 21.69 -9.55 -25.48
CA CYS A 162 21.09 -8.59 -26.42
C CYS A 162 19.69 -8.14 -25.96
N ASN A 163 19.12 -7.14 -26.65
CA ASN A 163 17.76 -6.62 -26.42
C ASN A 163 17.50 -6.13 -24.96
N THR A 164 18.52 -5.62 -24.28
CA THR A 164 18.41 -5.16 -22.88
C THR A 164 17.49 -3.95 -22.71
N ASP A 165 17.21 -3.20 -23.77
CA ASP A 165 16.22 -2.11 -23.77
C ASP A 165 14.83 -2.56 -23.33
N LEU A 166 14.46 -3.82 -23.61
CA LEU A 166 13.20 -4.42 -23.17
C LEU A 166 13.12 -4.56 -21.64
N LEU A 167 14.26 -4.68 -20.97
CA LEU A 167 14.38 -4.86 -19.53
C LEU A 167 14.33 -3.54 -18.74
N LEU A 168 14.51 -2.40 -19.43
CA LEU A 168 14.46 -1.07 -18.83
C LEU A 168 13.02 -0.56 -18.61
N LYS A 169 12.03 -1.23 -19.19
CA LYS A 169 10.62 -0.83 -19.10
C LYS A 169 10.05 -1.10 -17.71
N LYS A 170 9.46 -0.07 -17.09
CA LYS A 170 8.72 -0.17 -15.82
C LYS A 170 7.23 -0.40 -16.07
N THR A 171 6.55 -1.10 -15.17
CA THR A 171 5.08 -1.10 -15.14
C THR A 171 4.54 0.17 -14.48
N GLY A 172 5.34 0.80 -13.60
CA GLY A 172 4.96 2.02 -12.87
C GLY A 172 4.02 1.74 -11.69
N ARG A 173 3.81 0.46 -11.35
CA ARG A 173 2.95 0.04 -10.24
C ARG A 173 3.75 0.02 -8.95
N MET A 174 3.11 0.45 -7.87
CA MET A 174 3.68 0.31 -6.54
C MET A 174 3.31 -1.07 -6.00
N SER A 175 4.28 -1.90 -5.66
CA SER A 175 4.03 -3.20 -5.03
C SER A 175 3.64 -3.04 -3.55
N PRO A 176 2.94 -4.02 -2.95
CA PRO A 176 2.67 -4.07 -1.51
C PRO A 176 3.91 -3.89 -0.63
N ALA A 177 4.98 -4.65 -0.90
CA ALA A 177 6.21 -4.60 -0.12
C ALA A 177 6.89 -3.23 -0.22
N GLN A 178 6.96 -2.65 -1.42
CA GLN A 178 7.50 -1.31 -1.61
C GLN A 178 6.68 -0.25 -0.88
N PHE A 179 5.35 -0.34 -0.91
CA PHE A 179 4.48 0.57 -0.18
C PHE A 179 4.72 0.48 1.34
N ARG A 180 4.78 -0.75 1.90
CA ARG A 180 5.05 -0.95 3.33
C ARG A 180 6.40 -0.39 3.75
N VAL A 181 7.47 -0.69 3.01
CA VAL A 181 8.82 -0.18 3.30
C VAL A 181 8.84 1.35 3.24
N ASN A 182 8.30 1.95 2.18
CA ASN A 182 8.25 3.40 2.02
C ASN A 182 7.48 4.08 3.16
N MET A 183 6.31 3.52 3.51
CA MET A 183 5.48 4.02 4.59
C MET A 183 6.21 3.93 5.94
N MET A 184 6.83 2.79 6.25
CA MET A 184 7.56 2.61 7.51
C MET A 184 8.78 3.54 7.62
N GLU A 185 9.54 3.72 6.54
CA GLU A 185 10.66 4.66 6.50
C GLU A 185 10.20 6.12 6.62
N ALA A 186 9.11 6.49 5.95
CA ALA A 186 8.55 7.83 6.04
C ALA A 186 8.04 8.14 7.46
N ALA A 187 7.36 7.19 8.11
CA ALA A 187 6.90 7.34 9.49
C ALA A 187 8.08 7.48 10.48
N ARG A 188 9.11 6.65 10.34
CA ARG A 188 10.36 6.76 11.14
C ARG A 188 11.00 8.15 11.01
N LYS A 189 11.13 8.65 9.78
CA LYS A 189 11.66 9.99 9.50
C LYS A 189 10.78 11.09 10.07
N ALA A 190 9.46 10.89 10.10
CA ALA A 190 8.50 11.84 10.63
C ALA A 190 8.65 12.03 12.15
N ASN A 191 8.95 10.94 12.89
CA ASN A 191 9.16 10.95 14.35
C ASN A 191 8.06 11.70 15.14
N LYS A 192 6.81 11.47 14.74
CA LYS A 192 5.63 12.19 15.26
C LYS A 192 5.09 11.55 16.53
N ARG A 193 4.53 12.39 17.41
CA ARG A 193 3.93 11.98 18.68
C ARG A 193 2.45 11.69 18.47
N ILE A 194 2.05 10.43 18.58
CA ILE A 194 0.70 9.96 18.23
C ILE A 194 -0.02 9.49 19.48
N VAL A 195 -1.18 10.10 19.78
CA VAL A 195 -2.00 9.70 20.93
C VAL A 195 -2.92 8.54 20.58
N LEU A 196 -3.01 7.59 21.52
CA LEU A 196 -3.80 6.37 21.45
C LEU A 196 -4.79 6.39 22.63
N PRO A 197 -6.03 6.90 22.41
CA PRO A 197 -7.05 7.02 23.45
C PRO A 197 -7.46 5.71 24.13
N GLU A 198 -7.30 4.60 23.42
CA GLU A 198 -7.67 3.25 23.87
C GLU A 198 -6.46 2.58 24.53
N GLY A 199 -5.83 3.29 25.48
CA GLY A 199 -4.48 3.01 25.95
C GLY A 199 -4.27 1.67 26.70
N ALA A 200 -5.35 1.06 27.20
CA ALA A 200 -5.34 -0.26 27.83
C ALA A 200 -5.91 -1.36 26.94
N GLU A 201 -6.23 -1.07 25.67
CA GLU A 201 -6.72 -2.09 24.75
C GLU A 201 -5.56 -3.01 24.31
N PRO A 202 -5.68 -4.35 24.39
CA PRO A 202 -4.55 -5.27 24.17
C PRO A 202 -3.80 -5.12 22.85
N ARG A 203 -4.51 -4.89 21.74
CA ARG A 203 -3.90 -4.72 20.42
C ARG A 203 -3.22 -3.36 20.32
N THR A 204 -3.83 -2.32 20.88
CA THR A 204 -3.26 -0.96 20.96
C THR A 204 -1.97 -0.95 21.78
N VAL A 205 -1.93 -1.63 22.93
CA VAL A 205 -0.72 -1.77 23.76
C VAL A 205 0.39 -2.48 22.98
N GLN A 206 0.07 -3.60 22.32
CA GLN A 206 1.03 -4.34 21.52
C GLN A 206 1.55 -3.51 20.33
N ALA A 207 0.66 -2.81 19.63
CA ALA A 207 1.03 -1.94 18.51
C ALA A 207 1.93 -0.78 18.96
N ALA A 208 1.63 -0.16 20.11
CA ALA A 208 2.45 0.92 20.67
C ALA A 208 3.87 0.44 21.03
N ALA A 209 4.00 -0.75 21.61
CA ALA A 209 5.30 -1.36 21.88
C ALA A 209 6.08 -1.62 20.59
N ILE A 210 5.45 -2.22 19.57
CA ILE A 210 6.05 -2.44 18.25
C ILE A 210 6.48 -1.12 17.60
N CYS A 211 5.61 -0.11 17.61
CA CYS A 211 5.90 1.22 17.06
C CYS A 211 7.11 1.87 17.74
N HIS A 212 7.23 1.70 19.06
CA HIS A 212 8.36 2.22 19.83
C HIS A 212 9.65 1.48 19.48
N GLU A 213 9.66 0.14 19.56
CA GLU A 213 10.84 -0.69 19.23
C GLU A 213 11.34 -0.46 17.80
N LYS A 214 10.41 -0.34 16.86
CA LYS A 214 10.73 -0.10 15.45
C LYS A 214 10.98 1.38 15.12
N GLY A 215 10.82 2.30 16.07
CA GLY A 215 11.00 3.75 15.87
C GLY A 215 9.99 4.39 14.91
N ILE A 216 8.80 3.81 14.75
CA ILE A 216 7.76 4.24 13.79
C ILE A 216 7.14 5.57 14.22
N ALA A 217 6.82 5.71 15.50
CA ALA A 217 6.22 6.90 16.09
C ALA A 217 6.46 6.94 17.60
N ARG A 218 6.32 8.12 18.21
CA ARG A 218 6.30 8.30 19.67
C ARG A 218 4.86 8.13 20.16
N CYS A 219 4.46 6.90 20.45
CA CYS A 219 3.11 6.60 20.92
C CYS A 219 2.87 7.09 22.35
N VAL A 220 1.66 7.62 22.59
CA VAL A 220 1.18 8.04 23.92
C VAL A 220 -0.09 7.25 24.24
N LEU A 221 -0.01 6.33 25.18
CA LEU A 221 -1.18 5.57 25.65
C LEU A 221 -1.93 6.37 26.71
N LEU A 222 -3.24 6.59 26.50
CA LEU A 222 -4.12 7.21 27.48
C LEU A 222 -4.84 6.12 28.30
N ALA A 223 -4.29 5.78 29.46
CA ALA A 223 -4.85 4.83 30.41
C ALA A 223 -4.11 4.89 31.76
N PRO A 224 -4.72 4.44 32.87
CA PRO A 224 -3.99 4.19 34.11
C PRO A 224 -2.84 3.20 33.87
N ARG A 225 -1.62 3.53 34.35
CA ARG A 225 -0.42 2.71 34.12
C ARG A 225 -0.59 1.25 34.55
N ALA A 226 -1.25 1.01 35.68
CA ALA A 226 -1.49 -0.33 36.21
C ALA A 226 -2.32 -1.20 35.25
N GLU A 227 -3.26 -0.61 34.48
CA GLU A 227 -4.07 -1.35 33.51
C GLU A 227 -3.22 -1.77 32.30
N VAL A 228 -2.38 -0.86 31.79
CA VAL A 228 -1.47 -1.15 30.68
C VAL A 228 -0.47 -2.25 31.05
N GLU A 229 0.09 -2.19 32.26
CA GLU A 229 1.02 -3.20 32.77
C GLU A 229 0.35 -4.56 32.98
N ALA A 230 -0.92 -4.57 33.45
CA ALA A 230 -1.69 -5.81 33.57
C ALA A 230 -1.91 -6.47 32.21
N VAL A 231 -2.30 -5.69 31.19
CA VAL A 231 -2.49 -6.16 29.81
C VAL A 231 -1.18 -6.68 29.23
N ALA A 232 -0.08 -5.96 29.42
CA ALA A 232 1.22 -6.37 28.93
C ALA A 232 1.67 -7.70 29.56
N LYS A 233 1.46 -7.87 30.87
CA LYS A 233 1.73 -9.11 31.58
C LYS A 233 0.89 -10.28 31.07
N GLU A 234 -0.42 -10.06 30.89
CA GLU A 234 -1.35 -11.09 30.37
C GLU A 234 -0.96 -11.54 28.97
N ARG A 235 -0.53 -10.61 28.11
CA ARG A 235 -0.22 -10.86 26.70
C ARG A 235 1.25 -11.12 26.41
N HIS A 236 2.08 -11.21 27.45
CA HIS A 236 3.53 -11.37 27.33
C HIS A 236 4.20 -10.31 26.44
N ILE A 237 3.72 -9.06 26.53
CA ILE A 237 4.26 -7.91 25.83
C ILE A 237 5.33 -7.27 26.72
N THR A 238 6.53 -7.09 26.17
CA THR A 238 7.56 -6.27 26.82
C THR A 238 7.24 -4.81 26.57
N LEU A 239 6.90 -4.06 27.62
CA LEU A 239 6.71 -2.62 27.52
C LEU A 239 8.07 -1.92 27.54
N PRO A 240 8.40 -1.08 26.54
CA PRO A 240 9.59 -0.25 26.59
C PRO A 240 9.49 0.76 27.74
N ASP A 241 10.57 0.93 28.51
CA ASP A 241 10.59 1.85 29.67
C ASP A 241 10.26 3.31 29.27
N SER A 242 10.67 3.70 28.07
CA SER A 242 10.41 5.03 27.49
C SER A 242 9.06 5.16 26.78
N LEU A 243 8.20 4.14 26.80
CA LEU A 243 6.85 4.24 26.25
C LEU A 243 6.00 5.14 27.15
N GLU A 244 5.43 6.19 26.55
CA GLU A 244 4.65 7.17 27.28
C GLU A 244 3.25 6.63 27.60
N ILE A 245 2.92 6.58 28.89
CA ILE A 245 1.61 6.18 29.40
C ILE A 245 1.16 7.27 30.36
N ILE A 246 0.03 7.92 30.04
CA ILE A 246 -0.52 9.03 30.80
C ILE A 246 -1.89 8.65 31.33
N ASP A 247 -2.10 8.84 32.63
CA ASP A 247 -3.41 8.71 33.26
C ASP A 247 -4.33 9.85 32.78
N PRO A 248 -5.43 9.54 32.06
CA PRO A 248 -6.35 10.54 31.53
C PRO A 248 -6.86 11.51 32.61
N ALA A 249 -7.11 11.02 33.83
CA ALA A 249 -7.67 11.82 34.91
C ALA A 249 -6.77 13.00 35.31
N THR A 250 -5.45 12.85 35.15
CA THR A 250 -4.47 13.88 35.49
C THR A 250 -4.43 15.04 34.48
N LEU A 251 -4.99 14.84 33.28
CA LEU A 251 -4.96 15.80 32.19
C LEU A 251 -6.23 16.65 32.07
N ILE A 252 -7.34 16.22 32.68
CA ILE A 252 -8.67 16.77 32.39
C ILE A 252 -8.72 18.28 32.63
N ASP A 253 -8.31 18.74 33.82
CA ASP A 253 -8.40 20.15 34.18
C ASP A 253 -7.53 21.05 33.29
N GLN A 254 -6.44 20.51 32.70
CA GLN A 254 -5.59 21.25 31.75
C GLN A 254 -6.35 21.67 30.49
N TYR A 255 -7.35 20.90 30.04
CA TYR A 255 -8.04 21.12 28.78
C TYR A 255 -9.45 21.73 28.92
N VAL A 256 -9.96 21.92 30.13
CA VAL A 256 -11.30 22.49 30.38
C VAL A 256 -11.44 23.88 29.78
N GLU A 257 -10.58 24.83 30.21
CA GLU A 257 -10.64 26.22 29.73
C GLU A 257 -10.41 26.32 28.21
N PRO A 258 -9.36 25.67 27.64
CA PRO A 258 -9.16 25.71 26.18
C PRO A 258 -10.33 25.11 25.38
N MET A 259 -10.98 24.05 25.88
CA MET A 259 -12.15 23.45 25.21
C MET A 259 -13.36 24.38 25.24
N CYS A 260 -13.60 25.07 26.37
CA CYS A 260 -14.64 26.09 26.49
C CYS A 260 -14.42 27.22 25.48
N GLU A 261 -13.19 27.71 25.30
CA GLU A 261 -12.92 28.77 24.33
C GLU A 261 -13.12 28.29 22.88
N LEU A 262 -12.64 27.09 22.53
CA LEU A 262 -12.87 26.51 21.19
C LEU A 262 -14.36 26.33 20.87
N ARG A 263 -15.18 26.05 21.89
CA ARG A 263 -16.62 25.78 21.77
C ARG A 263 -17.50 26.91 22.31
N LYS A 264 -16.96 28.13 22.47
CA LYS A 264 -17.65 29.30 23.00
C LYS A 264 -18.93 29.64 22.24
N SER A 265 -18.92 29.49 20.92
CA SER A 265 -20.09 29.71 20.06
C SER A 265 -21.25 28.74 20.31
N LYS A 266 -21.00 27.64 21.04
CA LYS A 266 -22.00 26.66 21.47
C LYS A 266 -22.33 26.77 22.95
N GLY A 267 -21.75 27.73 23.68
CA GLY A 267 -22.03 27.96 25.10
C GLY A 267 -21.59 26.83 26.04
N LEU A 268 -20.51 26.12 25.72
CA LEU A 268 -20.00 25.01 26.54
C LEU A 268 -19.49 25.52 27.91
N THR A 269 -20.08 25.05 29.01
CA THR A 269 -19.64 25.42 30.37
C THR A 269 -18.44 24.59 30.84
N PRO A 270 -17.64 25.06 31.82
CA PRO A 270 -16.52 24.31 32.37
C PRO A 270 -16.91 22.92 32.92
N GLU A 271 -18.09 22.80 33.53
CA GLU A 271 -18.60 21.53 34.07
C GLU A 271 -18.89 20.54 32.93
N GLN A 272 -19.56 21.00 31.87
CA GLN A 272 -19.84 20.20 30.67
C GLN A 272 -18.56 19.81 29.93
N ALA A 273 -17.56 20.69 29.88
CA ALA A 273 -16.26 20.39 29.31
C ALA A 273 -15.54 19.30 30.11
N ARG A 274 -15.54 19.39 31.45
CA ARG A 274 -14.95 18.37 32.33
C ARG A 274 -15.62 17.00 32.18
N GLU A 275 -16.93 16.97 31.98
CA GLU A 275 -17.68 15.73 31.71
C GLU A 275 -17.30 15.13 30.35
N GLN A 276 -17.24 15.95 29.29
CA GLN A 276 -16.86 15.47 27.95
C GLN A 276 -15.40 15.01 27.88
N LEU A 277 -14.50 15.64 28.64
CA LEU A 277 -13.08 15.28 28.72
C LEU A 277 -12.82 13.97 29.47
N GLN A 278 -13.83 13.35 30.09
CA GLN A 278 -13.72 11.98 30.60
C GLN A 278 -13.60 10.95 29.45
N ASP A 279 -14.13 11.29 28.26
CA ASP A 279 -13.94 10.47 27.07
C ASP A 279 -12.51 10.66 26.55
N THR A 280 -11.73 9.57 26.51
CA THR A 280 -10.31 9.63 26.14
C THR A 280 -10.09 10.08 24.69
N VAL A 281 -11.06 9.86 23.80
CA VAL A 281 -10.99 10.33 22.41
C VAL A 281 -11.17 11.85 22.38
N VAL A 282 -12.11 12.40 23.15
CA VAL A 282 -12.28 13.86 23.29
C VAL A 282 -11.03 14.48 23.91
N LEU A 283 -10.50 13.88 24.98
CA LEU A 283 -9.27 14.32 25.64
C LEU A 283 -8.08 14.31 24.67
N GLY A 284 -7.85 13.19 23.97
CA GLY A 284 -6.80 13.08 22.95
C GLY A 284 -6.97 14.08 21.81
N THR A 285 -8.21 14.37 21.41
CA THR A 285 -8.50 15.39 20.40
C THR A 285 -8.16 16.79 20.91
N MET A 286 -8.40 17.08 22.19
CA MET A 286 -7.98 18.35 22.82
C MET A 286 -6.45 18.46 22.95
N MET A 287 -5.75 17.37 23.29
CA MET A 287 -4.28 17.33 23.26
C MET A 287 -3.76 17.72 21.88
N MET A 288 -4.38 17.18 20.82
CA MET A 288 -4.00 17.49 19.45
C MET A 288 -4.39 18.91 19.05
N ALA A 289 -5.56 19.40 19.48
CA ALA A 289 -6.00 20.77 19.22
C ALA A 289 -5.02 21.81 19.80
N GLN A 290 -4.44 21.52 20.97
CA GLN A 290 -3.42 22.33 21.65
C GLN A 290 -1.98 22.03 21.21
N ASP A 291 -1.77 21.25 20.14
CA ASP A 291 -0.43 20.91 19.61
C ASP A 291 0.48 20.16 20.59
N HIS A 292 -0.08 19.52 21.61
CA HIS A 292 0.68 18.66 22.52
C HIS A 292 1.00 17.30 21.88
N VAL A 293 0.20 16.87 20.90
CA VAL A 293 0.45 15.67 20.09
C VAL A 293 0.21 15.99 18.62
N ASP A 294 0.86 15.24 17.73
CA ASP A 294 0.86 15.47 16.29
C ASP A 294 -0.29 14.75 15.56
N GLY A 295 -0.91 13.75 16.18
CA GLY A 295 -1.99 12.96 15.57
C GLY A 295 -2.69 12.02 16.55
N LEU A 296 -3.85 11.48 16.15
CA LEU A 296 -4.69 10.59 16.96
C LEU A 296 -5.11 9.35 16.18
N VAL A 297 -5.02 8.17 16.82
CA VAL A 297 -5.55 6.90 16.30
C VAL A 297 -6.45 6.25 17.35
N SER A 298 -7.70 5.93 16.98
CA SER A 298 -8.71 5.30 17.85
C SER A 298 -9.63 4.40 17.02
N GLY A 299 -10.53 3.63 17.64
CA GLY A 299 -11.57 2.85 16.96
C GLY A 299 -11.44 1.32 17.14
N ALA A 300 -10.44 0.85 17.88
CA ALA A 300 -10.33 -0.57 18.23
C ALA A 300 -11.48 -1.01 19.14
N VAL A 301 -12.02 -0.09 19.96
CA VAL A 301 -13.23 -0.29 20.77
C VAL A 301 -14.30 0.78 20.51
N HIS A 302 -13.91 2.02 20.19
CA HIS A 302 -14.84 3.10 19.88
C HIS A 302 -15.51 2.91 18.51
N THR A 303 -16.67 3.55 18.31
CA THR A 303 -17.30 3.61 17.00
C THR A 303 -16.65 4.69 16.15
N THR A 304 -16.66 4.52 14.82
CA THR A 304 -16.22 5.55 13.86
C THR A 304 -16.86 6.92 14.13
N ALA A 305 -18.13 6.94 14.51
CA ALA A 305 -18.81 8.18 14.88
C ALA A 305 -18.22 8.84 16.14
N ASN A 306 -17.80 8.05 17.14
CA ASN A 306 -17.15 8.55 18.36
C ASN A 306 -15.72 9.04 18.08
N THR A 307 -15.02 8.47 17.11
CA THR A 307 -13.70 8.96 16.67
C THR A 307 -13.80 10.26 15.87
N ILE A 308 -14.73 10.34 14.91
CA ILE A 308 -14.83 11.46 13.95
C ILE A 308 -15.52 12.69 14.57
N ARG A 309 -16.54 12.51 15.40
CA ARG A 309 -17.34 13.63 15.94
C ARG A 309 -16.50 14.63 16.73
N PRO A 310 -15.62 14.23 17.68
CA PRO A 310 -14.75 15.16 18.38
C PRO A 310 -13.80 15.90 17.43
N ALA A 311 -13.22 15.19 16.45
CA ALA A 311 -12.35 15.78 15.45
C ALA A 311 -13.07 16.88 14.65
N LEU A 312 -14.30 16.65 14.19
CA LEU A 312 -15.08 17.67 13.49
C LEU A 312 -15.44 18.87 14.38
N GLN A 313 -15.72 18.63 15.66
CA GLN A 313 -16.10 19.70 16.61
C GLN A 313 -14.91 20.58 17.01
N LEU A 314 -13.74 19.98 17.24
CA LEU A 314 -12.58 20.64 17.85
C LEU A 314 -11.50 21.01 16.83
N ILE A 315 -11.23 20.15 15.85
CA ILE A 315 -10.17 20.32 14.84
C ILE A 315 -10.71 20.94 13.56
N LYS A 316 -11.91 20.53 13.14
CA LYS A 316 -12.61 20.98 11.92
C LYS A 316 -11.87 20.57 10.63
N THR A 317 -12.49 20.87 9.49
CA THR A 317 -11.92 20.61 8.17
C THR A 317 -10.82 21.60 7.81
N ALA A 318 -9.88 21.15 6.97
CA ALA A 318 -8.83 21.98 6.38
C ALA A 318 -9.42 23.19 5.61
N PRO A 319 -8.71 24.32 5.52
CA PRO A 319 -9.15 25.45 4.69
C PRO A 319 -9.46 25.01 3.27
N GLY A 320 -10.57 25.50 2.71
CA GLY A 320 -11.04 25.11 1.37
C GLY A 320 -11.69 23.73 1.28
N THR A 321 -11.72 22.95 2.38
CA THR A 321 -12.39 21.65 2.45
C THR A 321 -13.66 21.74 3.28
N SER A 322 -14.77 21.27 2.74
CA SER A 322 -16.08 21.23 3.42
C SER A 322 -16.43 19.83 3.95
N LEU A 323 -15.69 18.80 3.55
CA LEU A 323 -16.02 17.40 3.74
C LEU A 323 -14.81 16.61 4.26
N VAL A 324 -15.07 15.74 5.24
CA VAL A 324 -14.13 14.67 5.62
C VAL A 324 -14.51 13.41 4.87
N SER A 325 -13.52 12.76 4.28
CA SER A 325 -13.70 11.47 3.59
C SER A 325 -12.65 10.46 4.06
N SER A 326 -12.67 9.26 3.51
CA SER A 326 -11.69 8.23 3.84
C SER A 326 -11.14 7.52 2.62
N VAL A 327 -9.92 7.01 2.74
CA VAL A 327 -9.38 6.04 1.78
C VAL A 327 -8.81 4.80 2.46
N PHE A 328 -8.82 3.71 1.73
CA PHE A 328 -8.01 2.52 2.03
C PHE A 328 -6.95 2.34 0.95
N PHE A 329 -5.74 1.98 1.38
CA PHE A 329 -4.71 1.45 0.49
C PHE A 329 -4.89 -0.07 0.41
N MET A 330 -5.33 -0.56 -0.74
CA MET A 330 -5.57 -1.97 -1.02
C MET A 330 -4.31 -2.57 -1.61
N LEU A 331 -3.59 -3.39 -0.84
CA LEU A 331 -2.33 -4.02 -1.24
C LEU A 331 -2.63 -5.32 -2.01
N LEU A 332 -3.03 -5.17 -3.28
CA LEU A 332 -3.26 -6.31 -4.16
C LEU A 332 -1.91 -6.95 -4.55
N PRO A 333 -1.88 -8.25 -4.91
CA PRO A 333 -0.63 -8.97 -5.16
C PRO A 333 0.33 -8.29 -6.14
N ASN A 334 -0.20 -7.55 -7.11
CA ASN A 334 0.59 -6.90 -8.16
C ASN A 334 0.63 -5.37 -8.11
N GLN A 335 -0.14 -4.72 -7.21
CA GLN A 335 -0.17 -3.26 -7.09
C GLN A 335 -0.90 -2.79 -5.84
N VAL A 336 -0.62 -1.57 -5.41
CA VAL A 336 -1.42 -0.85 -4.42
C VAL A 336 -2.44 0.05 -5.13
N LEU A 337 -3.72 -0.09 -4.76
CA LEU A 337 -4.80 0.79 -5.21
C LEU A 337 -5.34 1.62 -4.04
N VAL A 338 -5.84 2.80 -4.32
CA VAL A 338 -6.51 3.67 -3.34
C VAL A 338 -8.01 3.62 -3.56
N TYR A 339 -8.76 3.22 -2.55
CA TYR A 339 -10.22 3.11 -2.59
C TYR A 339 -10.83 4.20 -1.70
N GLY A 340 -11.69 5.06 -2.24
CA GLY A 340 -12.38 6.09 -1.44
C GLY A 340 -13.76 6.44 -2.02
N ASP A 341 -14.72 6.98 -1.28
CA ASP A 341 -14.87 6.86 0.16
C ASP A 341 -15.46 5.48 0.51
N CYS A 342 -15.04 4.92 1.64
CA CYS A 342 -15.44 3.58 2.09
C CYS A 342 -15.86 3.53 3.57
N ALA A 343 -15.83 4.66 4.29
CA ALA A 343 -16.14 4.68 5.73
C ALA A 343 -16.99 5.87 6.20
N VAL A 344 -17.01 7.02 5.51
CA VAL A 344 -17.54 8.26 6.10
C VAL A 344 -18.87 8.70 5.50
N ASN A 345 -18.97 8.86 4.18
CA ASN A 345 -20.07 9.56 3.52
C ASN A 345 -21.08 8.57 2.88
N PRO A 346 -22.29 8.39 3.44
CA PRO A 346 -23.26 7.40 2.97
C PRO A 346 -23.69 7.61 1.51
N GLU A 347 -24.14 8.81 1.18
CA GLU A 347 -24.68 9.18 -0.13
C GLU A 347 -24.14 10.56 -0.54
N PRO A 348 -22.88 10.64 -1.02
CA PRO A 348 -22.30 11.92 -1.38
C PRO A 348 -23.02 12.53 -2.60
N THR A 349 -23.20 13.85 -2.60
CA THR A 349 -23.61 14.63 -3.79
C THR A 349 -22.52 14.63 -4.86
N ALA A 350 -22.80 15.14 -6.06
CA ALA A 350 -21.80 15.23 -7.12
C ALA A 350 -20.59 16.11 -6.72
N GLU A 351 -20.84 17.21 -6.02
CA GLU A 351 -19.81 18.12 -5.51
C GLU A 351 -18.96 17.45 -4.43
N GLN A 352 -19.61 16.76 -3.49
CA GLN A 352 -18.92 15.99 -2.45
C GLN A 352 -18.08 14.86 -3.05
N LEU A 353 -18.61 14.15 -4.04
CA LEU A 353 -17.91 13.08 -4.73
C LEU A 353 -16.70 13.60 -5.51
N ALA A 354 -16.79 14.79 -6.10
CA ALA A 354 -15.66 15.47 -6.71
C ALA A 354 -14.59 15.85 -5.67
N ASP A 355 -15.00 16.35 -4.51
CA ASP A 355 -14.07 16.70 -3.42
C ASP A 355 -13.37 15.43 -2.87
N ILE A 356 -14.10 14.31 -2.71
CA ILE A 356 -13.53 12.99 -2.34
C ILE A 356 -12.46 12.56 -3.36
N ALA A 357 -12.74 12.70 -4.65
CA ALA A 357 -11.83 12.33 -5.71
C ALA A 357 -10.52 13.14 -5.67
N ILE A 358 -10.62 14.45 -5.44
CA ILE A 358 -9.46 15.34 -5.30
C ILE A 358 -8.64 14.96 -4.06
N GLN A 359 -9.28 14.79 -2.91
CA GLN A 359 -8.60 14.38 -1.66
C GLN A 359 -7.91 13.02 -1.80
N SER A 360 -8.56 12.08 -2.49
CA SER A 360 -8.03 10.74 -2.76
C SER A 360 -6.83 10.77 -3.70
N ALA A 361 -6.85 11.62 -4.74
CA ALA A 361 -5.73 11.83 -5.65
C ALA A 361 -4.53 12.44 -4.94
N ASP A 362 -4.76 13.47 -4.11
CA ASP A 362 -3.70 14.13 -3.35
C ASP A 362 -3.09 13.15 -2.34
N SER A 363 -3.90 12.32 -1.68
CA SER A 363 -3.42 11.26 -0.79
C SER A 363 -2.63 10.19 -1.53
N ALA A 364 -3.11 9.71 -2.67
CA ALA A 364 -2.35 8.75 -3.48
C ALA A 364 -0.95 9.30 -3.82
N LYS A 365 -0.89 10.55 -4.30
CA LYS A 365 0.36 11.25 -4.63
C LYS A 365 1.27 11.39 -3.41
N ALA A 366 0.71 11.73 -2.24
CA ALA A 366 1.44 11.88 -0.98
C ALA A 366 2.16 10.58 -0.55
N PHE A 367 1.57 9.42 -0.89
CA PHE A 367 2.14 8.11 -0.63
C PHE A 367 2.91 7.52 -1.83
N GLY A 368 3.23 8.36 -2.83
CA GLY A 368 4.04 8.00 -4.00
C GLY A 368 3.29 7.21 -5.08
N ILE A 369 1.96 7.09 -4.98
CA ILE A 369 1.12 6.43 -5.98
C ILE A 369 0.68 7.49 -7.01
N PRO A 370 1.06 7.37 -8.30
CA PRO A 370 0.64 8.31 -9.34
C PRO A 370 -0.89 8.30 -9.48
N PRO A 371 -1.60 9.44 -9.31
CA PRO A 371 -3.06 9.44 -9.27
C PRO A 371 -3.66 9.31 -10.68
N LYS A 372 -4.34 8.19 -10.93
CA LYS A 372 -5.23 7.97 -12.08
C LYS A 372 -6.60 7.62 -11.52
N VAL A 373 -7.50 8.60 -11.52
CA VAL A 373 -8.74 8.57 -10.75
C VAL A 373 -9.89 8.07 -11.60
N ALA A 374 -10.38 6.87 -11.29
CA ALA A 374 -11.59 6.31 -11.87
C ALA A 374 -12.80 6.61 -10.97
N MET A 375 -13.77 7.34 -11.49
CA MET A 375 -15.05 7.57 -10.83
C MET A 375 -15.99 6.38 -11.13
N ILE A 376 -16.18 5.52 -10.14
CA ILE A 376 -16.82 4.21 -10.30
C ILE A 376 -18.34 4.33 -10.43
N SER A 377 -18.90 3.56 -11.36
CA SER A 377 -20.34 3.42 -11.57
C SER A 377 -20.67 2.03 -12.12
N TYR A 378 -21.95 1.69 -12.21
CA TYR A 378 -22.40 0.50 -12.95
C TYR A 378 -22.40 0.70 -14.47
N SER A 379 -22.14 1.91 -14.96
CA SER A 379 -22.06 2.27 -16.39
C SER A 379 -20.66 2.76 -16.77
N THR A 380 -20.25 2.52 -18.03
CA THR A 380 -19.07 3.13 -18.63
C THR A 380 -19.48 4.12 -19.73
N GLY A 381 -19.03 5.37 -19.64
CA GLY A 381 -19.40 6.42 -20.60
C GLY A 381 -20.92 6.60 -20.69
N THR A 382 -21.48 6.41 -21.88
CA THR A 382 -22.93 6.56 -22.16
C THR A 382 -23.71 5.23 -22.19
N SER A 383 -23.08 4.11 -21.77
CA SER A 383 -23.69 2.76 -21.89
C SER A 383 -24.96 2.54 -21.05
N GLY A 384 -25.14 3.36 -20.01
CA GLY A 384 -26.29 3.35 -19.12
C GLY A 384 -26.65 4.77 -18.71
N ALA A 385 -27.91 4.98 -18.33
CA ALA A 385 -28.46 6.27 -17.93
C ALA A 385 -29.14 6.16 -16.56
N GLY A 386 -29.37 7.31 -15.93
CA GLY A 386 -30.10 7.43 -14.67
C GLY A 386 -29.35 8.25 -13.62
N PRO A 387 -30.05 8.61 -12.52
CA PRO A 387 -29.55 9.59 -11.55
C PRO A 387 -28.18 9.25 -10.95
N ALA A 388 -27.92 7.96 -10.69
CA ALA A 388 -26.65 7.51 -10.14
C ALA A 388 -25.48 7.65 -11.15
N VAL A 389 -25.73 7.44 -12.45
CA VAL A 389 -24.71 7.60 -13.51
C VAL A 389 -24.46 9.08 -13.76
N GLU A 390 -25.53 9.87 -13.84
CA GLU A 390 -25.47 11.32 -14.04
C GLU A 390 -24.73 12.02 -12.90
N LYS A 391 -24.95 11.60 -11.64
CA LYS A 391 -24.20 12.08 -10.48
C LYS A 391 -22.70 11.88 -10.64
N VAL A 392 -22.28 10.68 -11.07
CA VAL A 392 -20.86 10.35 -11.27
C VAL A 392 -20.28 11.13 -12.46
N ALA A 393 -21.03 11.29 -13.54
CA ALA A 393 -20.62 12.08 -14.70
C ALA A 393 -20.44 13.56 -14.32
N GLN A 394 -21.38 14.14 -13.57
CA GLN A 394 -21.30 15.51 -13.06
C GLN A 394 -20.10 15.67 -12.12
N ALA A 395 -19.89 14.75 -11.17
CA ALA A 395 -18.72 14.77 -10.30
C ALA A 395 -17.40 14.74 -11.09
N THR A 396 -17.33 13.88 -12.12
CA THR A 396 -16.15 13.79 -13.01
C THR A 396 -15.86 15.12 -13.70
N ALA A 397 -16.88 15.81 -14.20
CA ALA A 397 -16.74 17.12 -14.83
C ALA A 397 -16.24 18.18 -13.83
N LEU A 398 -16.78 18.18 -12.60
CA LEU A 398 -16.36 19.09 -11.54
C LEU A 398 -14.89 18.89 -11.14
N VAL A 399 -14.39 17.64 -11.08
CA VAL A 399 -12.97 17.37 -10.82
C VAL A 399 -12.11 17.97 -11.94
N ARG A 400 -12.46 17.76 -13.21
CA ARG A 400 -11.71 18.30 -14.36
C ARG A 400 -11.67 19.83 -14.35
N GLU A 401 -12.76 20.48 -13.95
CA GLU A 401 -12.83 21.94 -13.83
C GLU A 401 -11.95 22.45 -12.69
N LYS A 402 -12.08 21.87 -11.49
CA LYS A 402 -11.35 22.32 -10.28
C LYS A 402 -9.86 21.98 -10.32
N ARG A 403 -9.49 20.83 -10.88
CA ARG A 403 -8.14 20.23 -10.85
C ARG A 403 -7.79 19.59 -12.19
N PRO A 404 -7.52 20.40 -13.24
CA PRO A 404 -7.16 19.90 -14.57
C PRO A 404 -5.81 19.15 -14.60
N ASP A 405 -5.02 19.23 -13.52
CA ASP A 405 -3.78 18.47 -13.33
C ASP A 405 -3.99 17.00 -12.99
N ILE A 406 -5.20 16.60 -12.60
CA ILE A 406 -5.54 15.22 -12.23
C ILE A 406 -6.04 14.46 -13.46
N ASP A 407 -5.40 13.35 -13.79
CA ASP A 407 -5.95 12.37 -14.74
C ASP A 407 -7.18 11.70 -14.11
N VAL A 408 -8.37 12.16 -14.49
CA VAL A 408 -9.67 11.65 -14.01
C VAL A 408 -10.59 11.23 -15.15
N ASP A 409 -11.26 10.09 -14.98
CA ASP A 409 -12.29 9.63 -15.91
C ASP A 409 -13.43 8.89 -15.22
N GLY A 410 -14.60 8.95 -15.85
CA GLY A 410 -15.85 8.57 -15.21
C GLY A 410 -17.06 9.01 -16.02
N PRO A 411 -18.21 8.33 -15.88
CA PRO A 411 -18.41 7.11 -15.10
C PRO A 411 -17.72 5.89 -15.74
N LEU A 412 -17.06 5.07 -14.91
CA LEU A 412 -16.40 3.82 -15.33
C LEU A 412 -16.90 2.64 -14.51
N GLN A 413 -17.14 1.51 -15.17
CA GLN A 413 -17.26 0.23 -14.47
C GLN A 413 -15.90 -0.22 -13.93
N TYR A 414 -15.92 -1.03 -12.87
CA TYR A 414 -14.71 -1.51 -12.21
C TYR A 414 -13.77 -2.28 -13.15
N ASP A 415 -14.32 -3.10 -14.04
CA ASP A 415 -13.57 -3.84 -15.06
C ASP A 415 -12.91 -2.89 -16.08
N ALA A 416 -13.63 -1.87 -16.56
CA ALA A 416 -13.09 -0.83 -17.43
C ALA A 416 -12.00 0.00 -16.73
N ALA A 417 -12.12 0.26 -15.43
CA ALA A 417 -11.12 1.00 -14.66
C ALA A 417 -9.80 0.21 -14.49
N THR A 418 -9.87 -1.12 -14.33
CA THR A 418 -8.74 -1.93 -13.86
C THR A 418 -8.16 -2.92 -14.88
N VAL A 419 -8.90 -3.30 -15.93
CA VAL A 419 -8.49 -4.31 -16.91
C VAL A 419 -8.20 -3.66 -18.27
N PRO A 420 -6.93 -3.60 -18.72
CA PRO A 420 -6.55 -2.94 -19.99
C PRO A 420 -7.32 -3.42 -21.23
N SER A 421 -7.60 -4.72 -21.33
CA SER A 421 -8.34 -5.27 -22.48
C SER A 421 -9.79 -4.81 -22.51
N VAL A 422 -10.44 -4.68 -21.34
CA VAL A 422 -11.80 -4.15 -21.23
C VAL A 422 -11.81 -2.65 -21.48
N ALA A 423 -10.84 -1.91 -20.93
CA ALA A 423 -10.67 -0.49 -21.18
C ALA A 423 -10.54 -0.17 -22.67
N LYS A 424 -9.72 -0.91 -23.41
CA LYS A 424 -9.57 -0.76 -24.86
C LYS A 424 -10.90 -0.92 -25.62
N SER A 425 -11.81 -1.74 -25.10
CA SER A 425 -13.13 -1.93 -25.70
C SER A 425 -14.16 -0.89 -25.27
N LYS A 426 -14.18 -0.50 -23.99
CA LYS A 426 -15.25 0.32 -23.40
C LYS A 426 -14.90 1.82 -23.30
N ALA A 427 -13.61 2.17 -23.22
CA ALA A 427 -13.12 3.53 -23.06
C ALA A 427 -11.71 3.71 -23.70
N PRO A 428 -11.57 3.52 -25.03
CA PRO A 428 -10.27 3.45 -25.72
C PRO A 428 -9.42 4.71 -25.61
N ASP A 429 -10.03 5.89 -25.55
CA ASP A 429 -9.34 7.19 -25.51
C ASP A 429 -9.06 7.68 -24.08
N SER A 430 -9.43 6.89 -23.07
CA SER A 430 -9.25 7.25 -21.67
C SER A 430 -7.80 7.16 -21.23
N LYS A 431 -7.31 8.20 -20.55
CA LYS A 431 -6.02 8.20 -19.87
C LYS A 431 -6.03 7.46 -18.54
N VAL A 432 -7.20 7.00 -18.07
CA VAL A 432 -7.37 6.36 -16.77
C VAL A 432 -7.80 4.90 -16.90
N ALA A 433 -8.73 4.59 -17.81
CA ALA A 433 -9.29 3.26 -17.95
C ALA A 433 -8.20 2.19 -18.18
N GLY A 434 -8.33 1.05 -17.48
CA GLY A 434 -7.40 -0.07 -17.52
C GLY A 434 -6.11 0.11 -16.72
N GLN A 435 -5.90 1.31 -16.17
CA GLN A 435 -4.70 1.68 -15.43
C GLN A 435 -4.99 2.59 -14.23
N ALA A 436 -6.23 2.57 -13.74
CA ALA A 436 -6.63 3.36 -12.57
C ALA A 436 -5.86 2.92 -11.33
N THR A 437 -5.41 3.89 -10.54
CA THR A 437 -4.72 3.68 -9.25
C THR A 437 -5.56 4.19 -8.09
N VAL A 438 -6.53 5.06 -8.36
CA VAL A 438 -7.47 5.62 -7.39
C VAL A 438 -8.89 5.33 -7.88
N LEU A 439 -9.68 4.64 -7.06
CA LEU A 439 -11.05 4.24 -7.36
C LEU A 439 -12.00 4.96 -6.41
N VAL A 440 -12.82 5.84 -6.97
CA VAL A 440 -13.77 6.66 -6.22
C VAL A 440 -15.17 6.07 -6.32
N PHE A 441 -15.70 5.52 -5.22
CA PHE A 441 -16.99 4.86 -5.17
C PHE A 441 -18.14 5.86 -5.04
N PRO A 442 -19.31 5.58 -5.66
CA PRO A 442 -20.42 6.52 -5.75
C PRO A 442 -21.19 6.70 -4.44
N ASP A 443 -21.07 5.76 -3.51
CA ASP A 443 -21.73 5.72 -2.20
C ASP A 443 -21.02 4.74 -1.25
N LEU A 444 -21.35 4.84 0.04
CA LEU A 444 -20.73 4.05 1.10
C LEU A 444 -21.07 2.57 1.02
N ASN A 445 -22.28 2.21 0.57
CA ASN A 445 -22.65 0.79 0.45
C ASN A 445 -21.75 0.11 -0.56
N THR A 446 -21.56 0.73 -1.73
CA THR A 446 -20.69 0.24 -2.79
C THR A 446 -19.25 0.19 -2.29
N GLY A 447 -18.70 1.30 -1.77
CA GLY A 447 -17.32 1.35 -1.29
C GLY A 447 -17.04 0.33 -0.18
N ASN A 448 -17.87 0.32 0.87
CA ASN A 448 -17.69 -0.55 2.04
C ASN A 448 -17.80 -2.04 1.69
N CYS A 449 -18.81 -2.43 0.91
CA CYS A 449 -18.97 -3.81 0.50
C CYS A 449 -17.81 -4.25 -0.40
N THR A 450 -17.40 -3.41 -1.36
CA THR A 450 -16.35 -3.77 -2.32
C THR A 450 -14.99 -3.94 -1.64
N TYR A 451 -14.53 -3.01 -0.81
CA TYR A 451 -13.20 -3.17 -0.20
C TYR A 451 -13.16 -4.39 0.73
N LYS A 452 -14.23 -4.66 1.48
CA LYS A 452 -14.31 -5.84 2.36
C LYS A 452 -14.39 -7.13 1.57
N ALA A 453 -15.17 -7.17 0.50
CA ALA A 453 -15.26 -8.34 -0.37
C ALA A 453 -13.89 -8.65 -0.99
N VAL A 454 -13.18 -7.64 -1.49
CA VAL A 454 -11.82 -7.80 -2.04
C VAL A 454 -10.85 -8.24 -0.95
N GLN A 455 -10.84 -7.58 0.21
CA GLN A 455 -9.99 -7.92 1.35
C GLN A 455 -10.13 -9.40 1.75
N ARG A 456 -11.38 -9.85 1.93
CA ARG A 456 -11.66 -11.20 2.45
C ARG A 456 -11.48 -12.30 1.41
N ASN A 457 -11.86 -12.07 0.15
CA ASN A 457 -11.79 -13.10 -0.89
C ASN A 457 -10.42 -13.17 -1.56
N ALA A 458 -9.69 -12.05 -1.65
CA ALA A 458 -8.34 -12.04 -2.20
C ALA A 458 -7.25 -12.22 -1.11
N ASN A 459 -7.65 -12.27 0.17
CA ASN A 459 -6.75 -12.35 1.32
C ASN A 459 -5.63 -11.29 1.27
N VAL A 460 -6.02 -10.05 0.97
CA VAL A 460 -5.10 -8.92 0.81
C VAL A 460 -5.14 -8.02 2.04
N LEU A 461 -4.00 -7.40 2.35
CA LEU A 461 -3.92 -6.37 3.37
C LEU A 461 -4.62 -5.10 2.88
N SER A 462 -5.39 -4.48 3.76
CA SER A 462 -6.06 -3.20 3.52
C SER A 462 -5.62 -2.25 4.61
N VAL A 463 -4.89 -1.19 4.24
CA VAL A 463 -4.37 -0.21 5.20
C VAL A 463 -5.29 1.00 5.23
N GLY A 464 -5.93 1.25 6.37
CA GLY A 464 -6.90 2.33 6.57
C GLY A 464 -8.08 1.92 7.49
N PRO A 465 -9.15 2.72 7.56
CA PRO A 465 -9.39 3.92 6.77
C PRO A 465 -8.48 5.07 7.19
N MET A 466 -7.83 5.71 6.22
CA MET A 466 -7.15 6.98 6.41
C MET A 466 -8.13 8.12 6.15
N LEU A 467 -8.45 8.92 7.17
CA LEU A 467 -9.31 10.08 7.03
C LEU A 467 -8.59 11.21 6.31
N GLN A 468 -9.36 11.97 5.54
CA GLN A 468 -8.89 13.06 4.69
C GLN A 468 -9.73 14.31 4.95
N GLY A 469 -9.13 15.49 4.73
CA GLY A 469 -9.84 16.76 4.80
C GLY A 469 -9.93 17.40 6.19
N LEU A 470 -9.36 16.80 7.24
CA LEU A 470 -9.20 17.41 8.57
C LEU A 470 -7.96 18.33 8.63
N ARG A 471 -7.95 19.32 9.55
CA ARG A 471 -6.77 20.20 9.77
C ARG A 471 -5.60 19.51 10.45
N LYS A 472 -5.89 18.51 11.27
CA LYS A 472 -4.91 17.70 12.00
C LYS A 472 -5.28 16.23 11.84
N PRO A 473 -4.31 15.31 11.81
CA PRO A 473 -4.55 13.93 11.41
C PRO A 473 -5.22 13.14 12.53
N VAL A 474 -6.42 12.68 12.25
CA VAL A 474 -7.20 11.76 13.09
C VAL A 474 -7.54 10.57 12.23
N ASN A 475 -7.28 9.36 12.69
CA ASN A 475 -7.67 8.15 11.97
C ASN A 475 -8.47 7.21 12.86
N ASP A 476 -9.41 6.53 12.20
CA ASP A 476 -10.28 5.54 12.80
C ASP A 476 -9.78 4.13 12.46
N LEU A 477 -9.97 3.20 13.38
CA LEU A 477 -9.71 1.78 13.21
C LEU A 477 -11.03 1.04 13.09
N SER A 478 -11.00 -0.11 12.41
CA SER A 478 -12.09 -1.06 12.57
C SER A 478 -12.00 -1.72 13.96
N ARG A 479 -13.14 -1.97 14.61
CA ARG A 479 -13.18 -2.81 15.83
C ARG A 479 -12.59 -4.20 15.61
N GLY A 480 -12.60 -4.70 14.38
CA GLY A 480 -11.96 -5.95 13.98
C GLY A 480 -10.50 -5.83 13.53
N ALA A 481 -9.85 -4.68 13.75
CA ALA A 481 -8.46 -4.43 13.37
C ALA A 481 -7.51 -5.40 14.09
N LEU A 482 -6.52 -5.86 13.35
CA LEU A 482 -5.39 -6.62 13.85
C LEU A 482 -4.31 -5.66 14.38
N VAL A 483 -3.34 -6.17 15.13
CA VAL A 483 -2.21 -5.38 15.66
C VAL A 483 -1.47 -4.66 14.52
N ASP A 484 -1.23 -5.35 13.41
CA ASP A 484 -0.56 -4.78 12.24
C ASP A 484 -1.38 -3.63 11.63
N ASP A 485 -2.70 -3.73 11.58
CA ASP A 485 -3.56 -2.64 11.09
C ASP A 485 -3.39 -1.37 11.94
N ILE A 486 -3.24 -1.52 13.26
CA ILE A 486 -3.00 -0.41 14.18
C ILE A 486 -1.62 0.19 13.93
N VAL A 487 -0.58 -0.64 13.80
CA VAL A 487 0.80 -0.19 13.49
C VAL A 487 0.83 0.59 12.17
N TYR A 488 0.18 0.08 11.12
CA TYR A 488 0.11 0.77 9.83
C TYR A 488 -0.68 2.08 9.93
N THR A 489 -1.78 2.12 10.68
CA THR A 489 -2.57 3.34 10.86
C THR A 489 -1.81 4.41 11.65
N ILE A 490 -1.02 4.02 12.66
CA ILE A 490 -0.10 4.92 13.37
C ILE A 490 0.94 5.49 12.40
N ALA A 491 1.54 4.65 11.55
CA ALA A 491 2.50 5.08 10.54
C ALA A 491 1.89 6.09 9.55
N LEU A 492 0.68 5.80 9.03
CA LEU A 492 -0.06 6.73 8.16
C LEU A 492 -0.30 8.07 8.86
N THR A 493 -0.76 8.05 10.11
CA THR A 493 -1.07 9.25 10.89
C THR A 493 0.18 10.12 11.11
N ALA A 494 1.32 9.49 11.39
CA ALA A 494 2.60 10.18 11.51
C ALA A 494 3.02 10.86 10.19
N ILE A 495 2.81 10.20 9.05
CA ILE A 495 3.11 10.77 7.73
C ILE A 495 2.18 11.95 7.42
N GLN A 496 0.87 11.81 7.69
CA GLN A 496 -0.10 12.89 7.49
C GLN A 496 0.24 14.13 8.33
N ALA A 497 0.71 13.95 9.57
CA ALA A 497 1.13 15.06 10.42
C ALA A 497 2.27 15.89 9.82
N VAL A 498 3.21 15.26 9.09
CA VAL A 498 4.27 15.98 8.36
C VAL A 498 3.72 16.72 7.15
N GLN A 499 2.73 16.15 6.46
CA GLN A 499 2.12 16.75 5.29
C GLN A 499 1.26 17.97 5.64
N MET A 500 0.52 17.91 6.74
CA MET A 500 -0.38 18.99 7.21
C MET A 500 0.35 20.09 7.98
N GLY A 501 1.58 19.84 8.46
CA GLY A 501 2.41 20.82 9.17
C GLY A 501 3.24 21.73 8.25
N LYS A 502 3.08 21.60 6.93
CA LYS A 502 3.64 22.50 5.91
C LYS A 502 2.57 23.47 5.44
#